data_AF-A0AB37HRZ5-F1
#
_entry.id   AF-A0AB37HRZ5-F1
#
_cell.length_a   1.000
_cell.length_b   1.000
_cell.length_c   1.000
_cell.angle_alpha   90.00
_cell.angle_beta   90.00
_cell.angle_gamma   90.00
#
_symmetry.space_group_name_H-M   'P 1'
#
loop_
_entity.id
_entity.type
_entity.pdbx_description
1 polymer ?
#
loop_
_entity_poly.entity_id
_entity_poly.type
_entity_poly.pdbx_seq_one_letter_code
_entity_poly.pdbx_strand_id
1 'polypeptide(L)' 'MKFPFTAALGAEDMACILSLAGISPEIDGVLAQGEKGTAESTMVRALTDVVRSDLQAEGVA' A
#
# COMPACT_ATOMS: atom_id res chain seq x y z
N MET A 1 13.06 0.01 9.71
CA MET A 1 12.95 -1.26 8.96
C MET A 1 11.82 -1.12 7.97
N LYS A 2 12.02 -1.49 6.70
CA LYS A 2 10.96 -1.48 5.69
C LYS A 2 10.36 -2.89 5.59
N PHE A 3 9.04 -2.98 5.52
CA PHE A 3 8.33 -4.23 5.28
C PHE A 3 7.92 -4.27 3.81
N PRO A 4 8.22 -5.35 3.05
CA PRO A 4 7.82 -5.44 1.65
C PRO A 4 6.29 -5.49 1.53
N PHE A 5 5.70 -4.75 0.59
CA PHE A 5 4.25 -4.80 0.36
C PHE A 5 3.78 -6.23 0.03
N THR A 6 4.59 -6.96 -0.75
CA THR A 6 4.34 -8.35 -1.15
C THR A 6 4.50 -9.38 -0.03
N ALA A 7 5.01 -9.00 1.15
CA ALA A 7 5.20 -9.90 2.28
C ALA A 7 3.97 -9.99 3.21
N ALA A 8 2.89 -9.27 2.91
CA ALA A 8 1.64 -9.33 3.66
C ALA A 8 0.89 -10.65 3.35
N LEU A 9 1.01 -11.62 4.25
CA LEU A 9 0.33 -12.92 4.16
C LEU A 9 -1.05 -12.86 4.82
N GLY A 10 -2.08 -13.42 4.19
CA GLY A 10 -3.45 -13.49 4.76
C GLY A 10 -4.20 -12.16 4.76
N ALA A 11 -3.74 -11.17 3.98
CA ALA A 11 -4.34 -9.85 3.82
C ALA A 11 -4.58 -9.53 2.33
N GLU A 12 -5.00 -10.53 1.56
CA GLU A 12 -5.14 -10.47 0.10
C GLU A 12 -6.13 -9.38 -0.33
N ASP A 13 -7.27 -9.26 0.38
CA ASP A 13 -8.26 -8.22 0.12
C ASP A 13 -7.71 -6.82 0.36
N MET A 14 -6.94 -6.65 1.45
CA MET A 14 -6.30 -5.38 1.77
C MET A 14 -5.23 -5.02 0.74
N ALA A 15 -4.43 -6.00 0.30
CA ALA A 15 -3.44 -5.78 -0.75
C ALA A 15 -4.11 -5.40 -2.08
N CYS A 16 -5.22 -6.06 -2.42
CA CYS A 16 -5.99 -5.77 -3.63
C CYS A 16 -6.55 -4.34 -3.62
N ILE A 17 -7.29 -3.96 -2.58
CA ILE A 17 -7.93 -2.63 -2.53
C ILE A 17 -6.90 -1.50 -2.47
N LEU A 18 -5.78 -1.71 -1.77
CA LEU A 18 -4.67 -0.75 -1.71
C LEU A 18 -3.99 -0.58 -3.07
N SER A 19 -3.84 -1.68 -3.83
CA SER A 19 -3.30 -1.62 -5.19
C SER A 19 -4.25 -0.87 -6.12
N LEU A 20 -5.55 -1.15 -6.04
CA LEU A 20 -6.57 -0.45 -6.83
C LEU A 20 -6.61 1.05 -6.52
N ALA A 21 -6.56 1.42 -5.23
CA ALA A 21 -6.52 2.81 -4.80
C ALA A 21 -5.23 3.54 -5.26
N GLY A 22 -4.11 2.82 -5.40
CA GLY A 22 -2.89 3.37 -5.99
C GLY A 22 -2.96 3.59 -7.50
N ILE A 23 -3.77 2.78 -8.21
CA ILE A 23 -3.91 2.84 -9.68
C ILE A 23 -4.97 3.85 -10.10
N SER A 24 -6.12 3.87 -9.43
CA SER A 24 -7.27 4.70 -9.80
C SER A 24 -7.57 5.74 -8.72
N PRO A 25 -7.28 7.04 -8.96
CA PRO A 25 -7.57 8.10 -8.01
C PRO A 25 -9.08 8.37 -7.84
N GLU A 26 -9.94 7.78 -8.67
CA GLU A 26 -11.40 7.83 -8.48
C GLU A 26 -11.88 7.01 -7.26
N ILE A 27 -11.03 6.10 -6.76
CA ILE A 27 -11.26 5.38 -5.52
C ILE A 27 -10.90 6.32 -4.36
N ASP A 28 -11.89 7.11 -3.94
CA ASP A 28 -11.80 8.24 -2.98
C ASP A 28 -11.39 7.85 -1.53
N GLY A 29 -10.90 6.63 -1.32
CA GLY A 29 -10.35 6.18 -0.05
C GLY A 29 -10.69 4.72 0.28
N VAL A 30 -9.89 4.16 1.18
CA VAL A 30 -10.06 2.80 1.70
C VAL A 30 -10.26 2.87 3.21
N LEU A 31 -11.38 2.30 3.69
CA LEU A 31 -11.57 2.05 5.12
C LEU A 31 -11.06 0.66 5.46
N ALA A 32 -9.93 0.60 6.18
CA ALA A 32 -9.43 -0.64 6.76
C ALA A 32 -9.89 -0.75 8.22
N GLN A 33 -10.47 -1.89 8.58
CA GLN A 33 -10.80 -2.24 9.97
C GLN A 33 -10.26 -3.63 10.29
N GLY A 34 -9.68 -3.75 11.48
CA GLY A 34 -9.22 -5.01 12.03
C GLY A 34 -8.71 -4.83 13.46
N GLU A 35 -8.31 -5.94 14.05
CA GLU A 35 -7.83 -5.99 15.43
C GLU A 35 -6.41 -5.42 15.54
N LYS A 36 -6.02 -4.96 16.74
CA LYS A 36 -4.65 -4.52 16.98
C LYS A 36 -3.69 -5.68 16.70
N GLY A 37 -2.82 -5.51 15.70
CA GLY A 37 -1.83 -6.52 15.31
C GLY A 37 -1.99 -7.06 13.89
N THR A 38 -3.03 -6.65 13.15
CA THR A 38 -3.28 -7.02 11.74
C THR A 38 -2.33 -6.37 10.72
N ALA A 39 -1.37 -5.55 11.18
CA ALA A 39 -0.38 -4.87 10.34
C ALA A 39 -0.94 -3.92 9.26
N GLU A 40 -2.20 -3.46 9.38
CA GLU A 40 -2.84 -2.51 8.45
C GLU A 40 -1.97 -1.29 8.11
N SER A 41 -1.52 -0.58 9.16
CA SER A 41 -0.67 0.60 8.97
C SER A 41 0.71 0.27 8.42
N THR A 42 1.18 -0.97 8.58
CA THR A 42 2.43 -1.45 7.97
C THR A 42 2.26 -1.63 6.47
N MET A 43 1.14 -2.21 6.01
CA MET A 43 0.83 -2.38 4.59
C MET A 43 0.68 -1.04 3.86
N VAL A 44 0.00 -0.06 4.47
CA VAL A 44 -0.15 1.29 3.87
C VAL A 44 1.21 1.97 3.67
N ARG A 45 2.11 1.87 4.66
CA ARG A 45 3.48 2.41 4.55
C ARG A 45 4.30 1.65 3.50
N ALA A 46 4.15 0.33 3.43
CA ALA A 46 4.82 -0.49 2.43
C ALA A 46 4.37 -0.14 1.00
N LEU A 47 3.08 0.13 0.77
CA LEU A 47 2.58 0.64 -0.51
C LEU A 47 3.20 2.00 -0.85
N THR A 48 3.29 2.91 0.13
CA THR A 48 3.88 4.24 -0.09
C THR A 48 5.35 4.13 -0.52
N ASP A 49 6.08 3.16 0.02
CA ASP A 49 7.46 2.88 -0.40
C ASP A 49 7.56 2.41 -1.86
N VAL A 50 6.54 1.69 -2.37
CA VAL A 50 6.47 1.24 -3.78
C VAL A 50 6.09 2.40 -4.70
N VAL A 51 5.03 3.14 -4.41
CA VAL A 51 4.59 4.25 -5.27
C VAL A 51 5.64 5.37 -5.33
N ARG A 52 6.37 5.62 -4.23
CA ARG A 52 7.44 6.62 -4.22
C ARG A 52 8.65 6.19 -5.05
N SER A 53 8.95 4.90 -5.18
CA SER A 53 10.09 4.48 -6.02
C SER A 53 9.88 4.84 -7.49
N ASP A 54 8.63 4.91 -7.96
CA ASP A 54 8.30 5.29 -9.34
C ASP A 54 8.45 6.81 -9.55
N LEU A 55 8.06 7.63 -8.58
CA LEU A 55 8.24 9.10 -8.65
C LEU A 55 9.71 9.55 -8.59
N GLN A 56 10.61 8.74 -8.04
CA GLN A 56 12.05 9.00 -8.13
C GLN A 56 12.65 8.62 -9.50
N ALA A 57 11.96 7.79 -10.28
CA ALA A 57 12.38 7.45 -11.64
C ALA A 57 11.96 8.53 -12.66
N GLU A 58 10.87 9.27 -12.40
CA GLU A 58 10.37 10.34 -13.27
C GLU A 58 10.92 11.74 -12.92
N GLY A 59 11.85 11.83 -11.96
CA GLY A 59 12.38 13.08 -11.41
C GLY A 59 13.91 13.18 -11.38
N VAL A 60 14.60 12.80 -12.47
CA VAL A 60 15.93 13.32 -12.85
C VAL A 60 15.96 13.50 -14.37
N ALA A 61 15.30 14.55 -14.85
CA ALA A 61 15.56 15.22 -16.15
C ALA A 61 15.07 16.67 -16.07
#